data_AF-F9Q4E9-F1
#
_entry.id   AF-F9Q4E9-F1
#
_cell.length_a   1.000
_cell.length_b   1.000
_cell.length_c   1.000
_cell.angle_alpha   90.00
_cell.angle_beta   90.00
_cell.angle_gamma   90.00
#
_symmetry.space_group_name_H-M   'P 1'
#
loop_
_entity.id
_entity.type
_entity.pdbx_description
1 polymer ?
#
loop_
_entity_poly.entity_id
_entity_poly.type
_entity_poly.pdbx_seq_one_letter_code
_entity_poly.pdbx_strand_id
1 'polypeptide(L)'
;MKSWKQELYAFSSGESQTSVNKWGMDYYALVKISSDGRIIEKLLESEHLKDLGKKAGVNGIFTDSPYIILSPLFKNDDWKGKQKLFSLATRELCDIALPRGMSKHKLQNITDNFCLTFLYDRGLKELALCRID
;
A
#
# COMPACT_ATOMS: atom_id res chain seq x y z
N MET A 1 -14.36 26.42 -12.02
CA MET A 1 -13.80 25.06 -12.07
C MET A 1 -12.48 25.09 -11.30
N LYS A 2 -12.37 24.44 -10.13
CA LYS A 2 -11.08 24.39 -9.40
C LYS A 2 -10.10 23.58 -10.23
N SER A 3 -9.08 24.24 -10.77
CA SER A 3 -7.95 23.58 -11.44
C SER A 3 -7.12 22.89 -10.36
N TRP A 4 -7.41 21.62 -10.10
CA TRP A 4 -6.47 20.77 -9.39
C TRP A 4 -5.23 20.67 -10.29
N LYS A 5 -4.07 21.11 -9.82
CA LYS A 5 -2.81 20.71 -10.48
C LYS A 5 -2.83 19.18 -10.46
N GLN A 6 -2.94 18.55 -11.62
CA GLN A 6 -2.86 17.10 -11.71
C GLN A 6 -1.46 16.70 -11.26
N GLU A 7 -1.39 16.03 -10.13
CA GLU A 7 -0.17 15.44 -9.62
C GLU A 7 -0.15 13.99 -10.07
N LEU A 8 1.01 13.55 -10.57
CA LEU A 8 1.21 12.17 -11.00
C LEU A 8 2.09 11.48 -9.96
N TYR A 9 1.68 10.27 -9.61
CA TYR A 9 2.36 9.44 -8.63
C TYR A 9 2.63 8.08 -9.25
N ALA A 10 3.76 7.48 -8.88
CA ALA A 10 4.09 6.12 -9.24
C ALA A 10 4.54 5.38 -7.99
N PHE A 11 4.07 4.14 -7.85
CA PHE A 11 4.58 3.20 -6.88
C PHE A 11 5.33 2.11 -7.63
N SER A 12 6.54 1.78 -7.20
CA SER A 12 7.31 0.69 -7.75
C SER A 12 7.85 -0.17 -6.62
N SER A 13 7.81 -1.47 -6.83
CA SER A 13 8.43 -2.48 -5.99
C SER A 13 9.46 -3.21 -6.85
N GLY A 14 10.71 -3.18 -6.39
CA GLY A 14 11.87 -3.71 -7.09
C GLY A 14 12.57 -4.82 -6.33
N GLU A 15 13.20 -5.69 -7.10
CA GLU A 15 14.09 -6.70 -6.59
C GLU A 15 15.31 -6.76 -7.53
N SER A 16 16.52 -6.92 -6.97
CA SER A 16 17.77 -6.85 -7.75
C SER A 16 18.36 -8.19 -8.25
N GLN A 17 17.81 -9.37 -7.93
CA GLN A 17 18.42 -10.68 -8.23
C GLN A 17 17.46 -11.77 -8.79
N THR A 18 16.17 -11.71 -8.49
CA THR A 18 15.08 -12.64 -8.76
C THR A 18 13.83 -11.93 -9.31
N SER A 19 12.66 -12.56 -9.24
CA SER A 19 11.41 -11.98 -9.75
C SER A 19 10.70 -11.17 -8.66
N VAL A 20 9.99 -10.11 -9.07
CA VAL A 20 9.04 -9.40 -8.20
C VAL A 20 8.01 -10.38 -7.59
N ASN A 21 7.55 -10.09 -6.37
CA ASN A 21 6.67 -10.95 -5.55
C ASN A 21 7.26 -12.29 -5.09
N LYS A 22 8.58 -12.48 -5.17
CA LYS A 22 9.28 -13.62 -4.56
C LYS A 22 10.11 -13.18 -3.35
N TRP A 23 10.70 -14.17 -2.68
CA TRP A 23 11.72 -13.93 -1.69
C TRP A 23 12.89 -13.17 -2.33
N GLY A 24 13.25 -12.02 -1.78
CA GLY A 24 14.33 -11.18 -2.30
C GLY A 24 13.97 -9.71 -2.46
N MET A 25 12.67 -9.37 -2.51
CA MET A 25 12.17 -7.99 -2.65
C MET A 25 12.88 -7.04 -1.69
N ASP A 26 13.69 -6.15 -2.25
CA ASP A 26 14.66 -5.35 -1.51
C ASP A 26 14.39 -3.86 -1.57
N TYR A 27 13.45 -3.45 -2.42
CA TYR A 27 13.16 -2.06 -2.65
C TYR A 27 11.68 -1.82 -2.94
N TYR A 28 11.12 -0.75 -2.39
CA TYR A 28 9.91 -0.13 -2.89
C TYR A 28 9.99 1.38 -2.72
N ALA A 29 9.34 2.12 -3.62
CA ALA A 29 9.23 3.55 -3.50
C ALA A 29 7.89 4.07 -4.04
N LEU A 30 7.38 5.08 -3.36
CA LEU A 30 6.35 5.98 -3.83
C LEU A 30 7.00 7.30 -4.22
N VAL A 31 6.82 7.68 -5.47
CA VAL A 31 7.39 8.91 -6.02
C VAL A 31 6.31 9.77 -6.66
N LYS A 32 6.50 11.08 -6.57
CA LYS A 32 5.82 12.06 -7.42
C LYS A 32 6.62 12.19 -8.71
N ILE A 33 5.94 12.14 -9.84
CA ILE A 33 6.56 12.25 -11.17
C ILE A 33 6.00 13.44 -11.94
N SER A 34 6.81 13.97 -12.84
CA SER A 34 6.35 14.91 -13.87
C SER A 34 5.61 14.18 -14.98
N SER A 35 4.91 14.95 -15.82
CA SER A 35 4.21 14.42 -16.99
C SER A 35 5.12 13.76 -18.04
N ASP A 36 6.43 14.05 -18.01
CA ASP A 36 7.44 13.39 -18.83
C ASP A 36 8.16 12.23 -18.12
N GLY A 37 7.66 11.81 -16.96
CA GLY A 37 8.10 10.60 -16.25
C GLY A 37 9.35 10.76 -15.39
N ARG A 38 9.84 11.99 -15.17
CA ARG A 38 10.96 12.23 -14.24
C ARG A 38 10.47 12.25 -12.80
N ILE A 39 11.28 11.69 -11.89
CA ILE A 39 11.01 11.79 -10.46
C ILE A 39 11.19 13.24 -10.02
N ILE A 40 10.14 13.82 -9.45
CA ILE A 40 10.14 15.15 -8.82
C ILE A 40 10.49 15.02 -7.34
N GLU A 41 9.89 14.04 -6.66
CA GLU A 41 10.00 13.86 -5.21
C GLU A 41 9.82 12.39 -4.84
N LYS A 42 10.59 11.91 -3.86
CA LYS A 42 10.37 10.61 -3.21
C LYS A 42 9.58 10.83 -1.93
N LEU A 43 8.38 10.26 -1.86
CA LEU A 43 7.45 10.45 -0.74
C LEU A 43 7.61 9.34 0.31
N LEU A 44 7.89 8.13 -0.17
CA LEU A 44 8.22 6.97 0.64
C LEU A 44 9.26 6.17 -0.14
N GLU A 45 10.30 5.73 0.53
CA GLU A 45 11.32 4.85 -0.04
C GLU A 45 11.70 3.85 1.04
N SER A 46 11.73 2.58 0.69
CA SER A 46 12.32 1.58 1.57
C SER A 46 13.83 1.78 1.59
N GLU A 47 14.42 1.72 2.78
CA GLU A 47 15.86 1.58 2.91
C GLU A 47 16.33 0.22 2.36
N HIS A 48 17.60 -0.14 2.58
CA HIS A 48 18.19 -1.40 2.13
C HIS A 48 17.57 -2.59 2.87
N LEU A 49 16.40 -3.06 2.42
CA LEU A 49 15.63 -4.11 3.10
C LEU A 49 16.40 -5.43 3.24
N LYS A 50 17.41 -5.67 2.38
CA LYS A 50 18.30 -6.83 2.46
C LYS A 50 19.16 -6.86 3.72
N ASP A 51 19.57 -5.70 4.21
CA ASP A 51 20.45 -5.59 5.37
C ASP A 51 19.73 -6.00 6.66
N LEU A 52 18.40 -6.07 6.63
CA LEU A 52 17.57 -6.52 7.75
C LEU A 52 17.66 -8.04 8.00
N GLY A 53 18.24 -8.82 7.07
CA GLY A 53 18.39 -10.28 7.20
C GLY A 53 17.06 -11.05 7.31
N LYS A 54 15.94 -10.42 6.93
CA LYS A 54 14.57 -10.94 7.07
C LYS A 54 13.79 -10.79 5.76
N LYS A 55 12.69 -11.54 5.63
CA LYS A 55 11.78 -11.37 4.49
C LYS A 55 11.02 -10.06 4.65
N ALA A 56 11.22 -9.13 3.72
CA ALA A 56 10.58 -7.83 3.68
C ALA A 56 10.08 -7.53 2.27
N GLY A 57 9.26 -6.49 2.13
CA GLY A 57 8.70 -6.07 0.85
C GLY A 57 7.25 -5.66 0.99
N VAL A 58 6.88 -4.60 0.28
CA VAL A 58 5.56 -3.98 0.32
C VAL A 58 5.08 -3.79 -1.10
N ASN A 59 3.83 -4.14 -1.35
CA ASN A 59 3.11 -3.75 -2.55
C ASN A 59 2.23 -2.54 -2.27
N GLY A 60 2.06 -1.68 -3.27
CA GLY A 60 1.28 -0.45 -3.19
C GLY A 60 0.16 -0.45 -4.23
N ILE A 61 -1.06 -0.15 -3.79
CA ILE A 61 -2.23 -0.02 -4.66
C ILE A 61 -2.83 1.38 -4.44
N PHE A 62 -3.00 2.13 -5.52
CA PHE A 62 -3.69 3.42 -5.49
C PHE A 62 -5.20 3.21 -5.30
N THR A 63 -5.82 4.11 -4.56
CA THR A 63 -7.27 4.12 -4.33
C THR A 63 -7.94 5.21 -5.15
N ASP A 64 -9.27 5.25 -5.13
CA ASP A 64 -10.05 6.34 -5.76
C ASP A 64 -10.07 7.63 -4.91
N SER A 65 -9.31 7.63 -3.82
CA SER A 65 -9.14 8.72 -2.87
C SER A 65 -7.64 9.03 -2.74
N PRO A 66 -7.21 10.09 -2.03
CA PRO A 66 -5.81 10.46 -1.95
C PRO A 66 -5.00 9.54 -1.01
N TYR A 67 -5.13 8.23 -1.19
CA TYR A 67 -4.46 7.21 -0.40
C TYR A 67 -3.81 6.14 -1.28
N ILE A 68 -2.77 5.52 -0.72
CA ILE A 68 -2.20 4.28 -1.21
C ILE A 68 -2.32 3.23 -0.12
N ILE A 69 -2.85 2.06 -0.49
CA ILE A 69 -2.87 0.89 0.37
C ILE A 69 -1.53 0.18 0.24
N LEU A 70 -0.79 0.14 1.34
CA LEU A 70 0.49 -0.57 1.44
C LEU A 70 0.24 -1.93 2.09
N SER A 71 0.55 -2.99 1.35
CA SER A 71 0.33 -4.38 1.75
C SER A 71 1.66 -5.10 1.85
N PRO A 72 2.04 -5.62 3.03
CA PRO A 72 3.26 -6.38 3.15
C PRO A 72 3.14 -7.73 2.44
N LEU A 73 4.20 -8.14 1.77
CA LEU A 73 4.25 -9.40 1.04
C LEU A 73 4.37 -10.61 1.97
N PHE A 74 4.92 -10.42 3.17
CA PHE A 74 5.18 -11.49 4.14
C PHE A 74 4.39 -11.26 5.43
N LYS A 75 3.75 -12.32 5.95
CA LYS A 75 2.96 -12.23 7.20
C LYS A 75 3.79 -11.96 8.45
N ASN A 76 5.07 -12.33 8.43
CA ASN A 76 5.99 -12.18 9.56
C ASN A 76 6.92 -10.97 9.39
N ASP A 77 6.49 -10.00 8.59
CA ASP A 77 7.18 -8.71 8.51
C ASP A 77 6.93 -7.86 9.78
N ASP A 78 7.50 -6.67 9.81
CA ASP A 78 7.35 -5.76 10.94
C ASP A 78 5.88 -5.30 11.12
N TRP A 79 5.08 -5.30 10.06
CA TRP A 79 3.66 -4.98 10.12
C TRP A 79 2.78 -6.19 10.46
N LYS A 80 3.39 -7.36 10.69
CA LYS A 80 2.71 -8.63 11.02
C LYS A 80 1.60 -8.98 10.02
N GLY A 81 1.84 -8.69 8.74
CA GLY A 81 0.90 -8.93 7.65
C GLY A 81 -0.28 -7.94 7.56
N LYS A 82 -0.29 -6.87 8.36
CA LYS A 82 -1.34 -5.83 8.34
C LYS A 82 -1.07 -4.79 7.25
N GLN A 83 -2.15 -4.32 6.62
CA GLN A 83 -2.08 -3.23 5.65
C GLN A 83 -2.00 -1.88 6.36
N LYS A 84 -1.37 -0.91 5.71
CA LYS A 84 -1.31 0.49 6.12
C LYS A 84 -1.81 1.40 4.99
N LEU A 85 -2.16 2.63 5.31
CA LEU A 85 -2.46 3.67 4.33
C LEU A 85 -1.36 4.71 4.32
N PHE A 86 -0.94 5.13 3.13
CA PHE A 86 -0.17 6.35 2.96
C PHE A 86 -1.09 7.44 2.41
N SER A 87 -1.22 8.55 3.12
CA SER A 87 -1.99 9.72 2.69
C SER A 87 -1.17 10.57 1.72
N LEU A 88 -1.62 10.72 0.48
CA LEU A 88 -0.99 11.61 -0.50
C LEU A 88 -1.16 13.09 -0.12
N ALA A 89 -2.23 13.42 0.61
CA ALA A 89 -2.52 14.79 1.04
C ALA A 89 -1.65 15.23 2.23
N THR A 90 -1.54 14.38 3.26
CA THR A 90 -0.82 14.71 4.51
C THR A 90 0.61 14.16 4.56
N ARG A 91 0.96 13.24 3.65
CA ARG A 91 2.26 12.54 3.60
C ARG A 91 2.54 11.67 4.82
N GLU A 92 1.47 11.18 5.44
CA GLU A 92 1.55 10.36 6.64
C GLU A 92 1.24 8.90 6.34
N LEU A 93 1.95 8.02 7.05
CA LEU A 93 1.67 6.59 7.08
C LEU A 93 0.75 6.30 8.28
N CYS A 94 -0.43 5.78 8.02
CA CYS A 94 -1.46 5.51 9.02
C CYS A 94 -1.76 4.01 9.12
N ASP A 95 -2.04 3.55 10.33
CA ASP A 95 -2.64 2.24 10.56
C ASP A 95 -4.13 2.26 10.22
N ILE A 96 -4.64 1.13 9.70
CA ILE A 96 -6.07 0.94 9.45
C ILE A 96 -6.66 0.06 10.55
N ALA A 97 -7.67 0.56 11.24
CA ALA A 97 -8.52 -0.23 12.12
C ALA A 97 -9.80 -0.62 11.38
N LEU A 98 -9.91 -1.89 10.96
CA LEU A 98 -11.15 -2.40 10.40
C LEU A 98 -12.15 -2.73 11.53
N PRO A 99 -13.48 -2.67 11.25
CA PRO A 99 -14.49 -3.05 12.24
C PRO A 99 -14.32 -4.47 12.78
N ARG A 100 -14.88 -4.71 13.98
CA ARG A 100 -14.82 -6.01 14.64
C ARG A 100 -15.35 -7.11 13.72
N GLY A 101 -14.62 -8.22 13.63
CA GLY A 101 -14.93 -9.35 12.74
C GLY A 101 -14.22 -9.28 11.38
N MET A 102 -13.72 -8.12 10.96
CA MET A 102 -13.08 -7.93 9.66
C MET A 102 -11.55 -8.09 9.67
N SER A 103 -10.96 -8.61 10.75
CA SER A 103 -9.50 -8.67 10.92
C SER A 103 -8.76 -9.52 9.88
N LYS A 104 -9.46 -10.48 9.25
CA LYS A 104 -8.92 -11.30 8.17
C LYS A 104 -9.13 -10.68 6.78
N HIS A 105 -10.00 -9.69 6.66
CA HIS A 105 -10.27 -9.04 5.39
C HIS A 105 -9.07 -8.19 4.96
N LYS A 106 -8.90 -8.05 3.65
CA LYS A 106 -7.93 -7.16 3.03
C LYS A 106 -8.64 -5.96 2.46
N LEU A 107 -8.16 -4.77 2.80
CA LEU A 107 -8.59 -3.51 2.21
C LEU A 107 -8.25 -3.50 0.71
N GLN A 108 -9.24 -3.14 -0.10
CA GLN A 108 -9.14 -3.01 -1.55
C GLN A 108 -9.26 -1.56 -1.99
N ASN A 109 -10.11 -0.77 -1.32
CA ASN A 109 -10.31 0.64 -1.63
C ASN A 109 -10.82 1.37 -0.37
N ILE A 110 -10.63 2.69 -0.31
CA ILE A 110 -11.11 3.54 0.78
C ILE A 110 -11.54 4.89 0.21
N THR A 111 -12.65 5.43 0.71
CA THR A 111 -13.14 6.77 0.40
C THR A 111 -13.82 7.34 1.62
N ASP A 112 -13.37 8.51 2.07
CA ASP A 112 -13.79 9.13 3.32
C ASP A 112 -13.76 8.13 4.49
N ASN A 113 -14.94 7.79 5.02
CA ASN A 113 -15.09 6.90 6.15
C ASN A 113 -15.59 5.50 5.73
N PHE A 114 -15.50 5.15 4.44
CA PHE A 114 -15.91 3.85 3.93
C PHE A 114 -14.74 3.09 3.34
N CYS A 115 -14.65 1.80 3.66
CA CYS A 115 -13.67 0.89 3.11
C CYS A 115 -14.32 -0.30 2.41
N LEU A 116 -13.83 -0.60 1.21
CA LEU A 116 -14.15 -1.84 0.50
C LEU A 116 -13.11 -2.89 0.86
N THR A 117 -13.57 -4.02 1.37
CA THR A 117 -12.71 -5.10 1.83
C THR A 117 -13.07 -6.41 1.16
N PHE A 118 -12.09 -7.30 1.05
CA PHE A 118 -12.25 -8.64 0.48
C PHE A 118 -11.62 -9.68 1.40
N LEU A 119 -12.31 -10.81 1.58
CA LEU A 119 -11.80 -11.99 2.27
C LEU A 119 -11.77 -13.16 1.29
N TYR A 120 -10.61 -13.81 1.22
CA TYR A 120 -10.48 -15.14 0.65
C TYR A 120 -9.82 -16.07 1.67
N ASP A 121 -10.59 -16.97 2.25
CA ASP A 121 -10.10 -17.95 3.23
C ASP A 121 -10.70 -19.32 2.94
N ARG A 122 -9.86 -20.28 2.49
CA ARG A 122 -10.25 -21.69 2.25
C ARG A 122 -11.54 -21.86 1.44
N GLY A 123 -11.73 -21.06 0.39
CA GLY A 123 -12.88 -21.13 -0.51
C GLY A 123 -14.03 -20.17 -0.14
N LEU A 124 -14.03 -19.61 1.07
CA LEU A 124 -14.90 -18.48 1.42
C LEU A 124 -14.43 -17.25 0.64
N LYS A 125 -15.38 -16.60 -0.06
CA LYS A 125 -15.17 -15.35 -0.81
C LYS A 125 -16.19 -14.34 -0.32
N GLU A 126 -15.73 -13.31 0.36
CA GLU A 126 -16.60 -12.24 0.85
C GLU A 126 -16.08 -10.89 0.38
N LEU A 127 -17.01 -10.04 -0.07
CA LEU A 127 -16.76 -8.63 -0.34
C LEU A 127 -17.65 -7.84 0.62
N ALA A 128 -17.06 -6.91 1.36
CA ALA A 128 -17.78 -6.13 2.35
C ALA A 128 -17.45 -4.65 2.22
N LEU A 129 -18.49 -3.82 2.22
CA LEU A 129 -18.38 -2.37 2.43
C LEU A 129 -18.53 -2.11 3.93
N CYS A 130 -17.51 -1.54 4.53
CA CYS A 130 -17.47 -1.25 5.96
C CYS A 130 -17.39 0.26 6.16
N ARG A 131 -17.98 0.74 7.25
CA ARG A 131 -17.74 2.10 7.74
C ARG A 131 -16.64 2.04 8.80
N ILE A 132 -15.67 2.93 8.70
CA ILE A 132 -14.66 3.18 9.73
C ILE A 132 -15.12 4.37 10.57
N ASP A 133 -15.02 4.24 11.88
CA ASP A 133 -15.36 5.29 12.84
C ASP A 133 -14.10 6.08 13.24
#